data_AF-A0A1B8TQF0-F1
#
_entry.id   AF-A0A1B8TQF0-F1
#
_cell.length_a   1.000
_cell.length_b   1.000
_cell.length_c   1.000
_cell.angle_alpha   90.00
_cell.angle_beta   90.00
_cell.angle_gamma   90.00
#
_symmetry.space_group_name_H-M   'P 1'
#
loop_
_entity.id
_entity.type
_entity.pdbx_description
1 polymer ?
#
loop_
_entity_poly.entity_id
_entity_poly.type
_entity_poly.pdbx_seq_one_letter_code
_entity_poly.pdbx_strand_id
1 'polypeptide(L)'
;MEWIYDIKDPLWETIIGSVLIFFVIILLTRIIGLRSFAKFTAYDFAFTIAIGSILSSILTSSTSVVHGSVAIASLLSLTFIFSFLQRIFPKLDALISNKPLLLMDGSEILYENLKSARIQKSQLIAKLREANVVDMSKVKAVVLESTGDISVLHSSDENCKLNNELLEDVKTTP
;
A
#
# COMPACT_ATOMS: atom_id res chain seq x y z
N MET A 1 18.12 -31.47 14.46
CA MET A 1 19.01 -30.34 14.79
C MET A 1 19.49 -29.61 13.53
N GLU A 2 19.45 -30.24 12.35
CA GLU A 2 19.70 -29.57 11.06
C GLU A 2 18.73 -28.41 10.75
N TRP A 3 17.53 -28.37 11.35
CA TRP A 3 16.62 -27.22 11.25
C TRP A 3 17.06 -26.00 12.08
N ILE A 4 17.98 -26.20 13.04
CA ILE A 4 18.47 -25.14 13.95
C ILE A 4 19.77 -24.55 13.40
N TYR A 5 20.71 -25.40 12.96
CA TYR A 5 22.03 -24.97 12.54
C TYR A 5 22.74 -26.01 11.68
N ASP A 6 23.29 -25.60 10.54
CA ASP A 6 24.37 -26.30 9.84
C ASP A 6 25.67 -25.49 10.03
N ILE A 7 26.77 -26.15 10.40
CA ILE A 7 28.10 -25.51 10.53
C ILE A 7 28.53 -24.83 9.22
N LYS A 8 28.00 -25.29 8.08
CA LYS A 8 28.32 -24.76 6.75
C LYS A 8 27.47 -23.57 6.35
N ASP A 9 26.49 -23.15 7.16
CA ASP A 9 25.66 -22.00 6.86
C ASP A 9 26.51 -20.72 6.85
N PRO A 10 26.41 -19.88 5.79
CA PRO A 10 27.21 -18.68 5.64
C PRO A 10 26.69 -17.52 6.51
N LEU A 11 26.48 -17.76 7.82
CA LEU A 11 25.87 -16.81 8.75
C LEU A 11 26.56 -15.45 8.77
N TRP A 12 27.89 -15.44 8.68
CA TRP A 12 28.67 -14.21 8.69
C TRP A 12 28.47 -13.38 7.42
N GLU A 13 28.37 -14.03 6.26
CA GLU A 13 28.07 -13.38 4.98
C GLU A 13 26.66 -12.79 5.02
N THR A 14 25.69 -13.52 5.57
CA THR A 14 24.32 -13.03 5.74
C THR A 14 24.26 -11.82 6.66
N ILE A 15 24.99 -11.81 7.79
CA ILE A 15 25.05 -10.66 8.70
C ILE A 15 25.66 -9.44 8.01
N ILE A 16 26.81 -9.59 7.35
CA ILE A 16 27.47 -8.49 6.64
C ILE A 16 26.58 -7.99 5.50
N GLY A 17 26.01 -8.90 4.71
CA GLY A 17 25.09 -8.57 3.62
C GLY A 17 23.86 -7.80 4.12
N SER A 18 23.30 -8.21 5.26
CA SER A 18 22.16 -7.53 5.91
C SER A 18 22.51 -6.10 6.33
N VAL A 19 23.70 -5.89 6.90
CA VAL A 19 24.17 -4.56 7.28
C VAL A 19 24.39 -3.69 6.03
N LEU A 20 25.03 -4.22 4.99
CA LEU A 20 25.27 -3.50 3.75
C LEU A 20 23.97 -3.09 3.05
N ILE A 21 23.03 -4.03 2.91
CA ILE A 21 21.77 -3.76 2.21
C ILE A 21 20.88 -2.80 3.01
N PHE A 22 20.93 -2.83 4.33
CA PHE A 22 20.28 -1.85 5.19
C PHE A 22 20.75 -0.42 4.88
N PHE A 23 22.07 -0.21 4.80
CA PHE A 23 22.62 1.11 4.41
C PHE A 23 22.26 1.50 2.97
N VAL A 24 22.25 0.54 2.04
CA VAL A 24 21.80 0.79 0.65
C VAL A 24 20.35 1.26 0.62
N ILE A 25 19.44 0.58 1.33
CA ILE A 25 18.03 0.96 1.38
C ILE A 25 17.87 2.35 1.99
N ILE A 26 18.57 2.67 3.07
CA ILE A 26 18.54 4.03 3.67
C ILE A 26 19.02 5.07 2.67
N LEU A 27 20.13 4.83 1.99
CA LEU A 27 20.70 5.75 1.01
C LEU A 27 19.72 5.98 -0.15
N LEU A 28 19.20 4.90 -0.74
CA LEU A 28 18.23 4.97 -1.83
C LEU A 28 16.95 5.69 -1.40
N THR A 29 16.43 5.39 -0.21
CA THR A 29 15.24 6.08 0.35
C THR A 29 15.49 7.56 0.53
N ARG A 30 16.70 7.97 0.95
CA ARG A 30 17.04 9.39 1.12
C ARG A 30 17.18 10.13 -0.21
N ILE A 31 17.66 9.47 -1.25
CA ILE A 31 17.80 10.05 -2.60
C ILE A 31 16.44 10.14 -3.30
N ILE A 32 15.67 9.06 -3.27
CA ILE A 32 14.43 8.91 -4.04
C ILE A 32 13.23 9.50 -3.29
N GLY A 33 13.27 9.49 -1.96
CA GLY A 33 12.22 9.98 -1.08
C GLY A 33 11.28 8.88 -0.58
N LEU A 34 10.51 9.20 0.47
CA LEU A 34 9.62 8.27 1.16
C LEU A 34 8.41 7.82 0.32
N ARG A 35 8.05 8.56 -0.75
CA ARG A 35 6.90 8.26 -1.60
C ARG A 35 7.01 6.89 -2.27
N SER A 36 8.21 6.48 -2.68
CA SER A 36 8.44 5.18 -3.33
C SER A 36 8.17 3.96 -2.44
N PHE A 37 8.06 4.16 -1.13
CA PHE A 37 7.70 3.10 -0.16
C PHE A 37 6.28 3.26 0.40
N ALA A 38 5.60 4.34 0.05
CA ALA A 38 4.25 4.59 0.52
C ALA A 38 3.24 3.87 -0.38
N LYS A 39 2.26 3.22 0.23
CA LYS A 39 1.22 2.48 -0.48
C LYS A 39 0.09 3.45 -0.81
N PHE A 40 0.13 4.05 -1.99
CA PHE A 40 -0.96 4.90 -2.49
C PHE A 40 -1.83 4.17 -3.51
N THR A 41 -1.28 3.14 -4.14
CA THR A 41 -1.99 2.30 -5.13
C THR A 41 -1.66 0.82 -4.92
N ALA A 42 -2.44 -0.06 -5.56
CA ALA A 42 -2.17 -1.49 -5.55
C ALA A 42 -0.82 -1.87 -6.17
N TYR A 43 -0.33 -1.11 -7.17
CA TYR A 43 0.97 -1.39 -7.78
C TYR A 43 2.14 -0.96 -6.89
N ASP A 44 2.02 0.12 -6.11
CA ASP A 44 3.02 0.51 -5.11
C ASP A 44 3.22 -0.62 -4.08
N PHE A 45 2.10 -1.23 -3.68
CA PHE A 45 2.12 -2.39 -2.79
C PHE A 45 2.82 -3.60 -3.43
N ALA A 46 2.50 -3.91 -4.69
CA ALA A 46 3.15 -5.00 -5.42
C ALA A 46 4.67 -4.79 -5.57
N PHE A 47 5.12 -3.57 -5.87
CA PHE A 47 6.55 -3.26 -5.93
C PHE A 47 7.24 -3.35 -4.58
N THR A 48 6.57 -2.95 -3.50
CA THR A 48 7.09 -3.12 -2.14
C THR A 48 7.34 -4.62 -1.82
N ILE A 49 6.43 -5.50 -2.23
CA ILE A 49 6.62 -6.95 -2.09
C ILE A 49 7.78 -7.45 -2.95
N ALA A 50 7.89 -6.99 -4.20
CA ALA A 50 8.98 -7.37 -5.09
C ALA A 50 10.36 -6.98 -4.52
N ILE A 51 10.48 -5.79 -3.93
CA ILE A 51 11.70 -5.34 -3.25
C ILE A 51 12.02 -6.26 -2.06
N GLY A 52 11.01 -6.62 -1.26
CA GLY A 52 11.19 -7.59 -0.15
C GLY A 52 11.68 -8.96 -0.63
N SER A 53 11.17 -9.44 -1.77
CA SER A 53 11.61 -10.70 -2.38
C SER A 53 13.08 -10.63 -2.86
N ILE A 54 13.48 -9.51 -3.46
CA ILE A 54 14.88 -9.29 -3.84
C ILE A 54 15.77 -9.23 -2.61
N LEU A 55 15.34 -8.54 -1.55
CA LEU A 55 16.06 -8.47 -0.28
C LEU A 55 16.27 -9.87 0.31
N SER A 56 15.23 -10.70 0.35
CA SER A 56 15.36 -12.11 0.75
C SER A 56 16.38 -12.83 -0.12
N SER A 57 16.29 -12.69 -1.44
CA SER A 57 17.20 -13.38 -2.37
C SER A 57 18.67 -12.97 -2.19
N ILE A 58 18.95 -11.72 -1.82
CA ILE A 58 20.32 -11.27 -1.48
C ILE A 58 20.85 -11.97 -0.23
N LEU A 59 19.99 -12.21 0.76
CA LEU A 59 20.39 -12.72 2.07
C LEU A 59 20.39 -14.24 2.16
N THR A 60 19.55 -14.91 1.38
CA THR A 60 19.33 -16.36 1.47
C THR A 60 19.78 -17.12 0.22
N SER A 61 19.95 -16.45 -0.91
CA SER A 61 20.36 -17.06 -2.18
C SER A 61 21.74 -16.58 -2.59
N SER A 62 22.33 -17.21 -3.61
CA SER A 62 23.64 -16.84 -4.17
C SER A 62 23.63 -15.54 -5.01
N THR A 63 22.69 -14.61 -4.74
CA THR A 63 22.63 -13.31 -5.43
C THR A 63 23.58 -12.34 -4.74
N SER A 64 24.51 -11.74 -5.49
CA SER A 64 25.43 -10.77 -4.92
C SER A 64 24.73 -9.51 -4.44
N VAL A 65 25.24 -8.91 -3.36
CA VAL A 65 24.74 -7.62 -2.83
C VAL A 65 24.72 -6.54 -3.90
N VAL A 66 25.71 -6.53 -4.81
CA VAL A 66 25.78 -5.57 -5.92
C VAL A 66 24.62 -5.77 -6.89
N HIS A 67 24.39 -7.01 -7.35
CA HIS A 67 23.31 -7.29 -8.29
C HIS A 67 21.93 -6.97 -7.68
N GLY A 68 21.72 -7.37 -6.42
CA GLY A 68 20.50 -7.06 -5.70
C GLY A 68 20.30 -5.57 -5.45
N SER A 69 21.36 -4.83 -5.14
CA SER A 69 21.31 -3.37 -4.98
C SER A 69 20.92 -2.68 -6.28
N VAL A 70 21.46 -3.13 -7.42
CA VAL A 70 21.07 -2.61 -8.75
C VAL A 70 19.60 -2.93 -9.02
N ALA A 71 19.14 -4.16 -8.76
CA ALA A 71 17.75 -4.54 -8.96
C ALA A 71 16.77 -3.69 -8.11
N ILE A 72 17.07 -3.49 -6.82
CA ILE A 72 16.29 -2.62 -5.94
C ILE A 72 16.32 -1.17 -6.44
N ALA A 73 17.49 -0.64 -6.79
CA ALA A 73 17.62 0.70 -7.32
C ALA A 73 16.83 0.90 -8.62
N SER A 74 16.81 -0.09 -9.52
CA SER A 74 16.01 -0.07 -10.75
C SER A 74 14.52 -0.05 -10.44
N LEU A 75 14.02 -0.92 -9.55
CA LEU A 75 12.61 -0.90 -9.16
C LEU A 75 12.22 0.43 -8.51
N LEU A 76 13.02 0.94 -7.57
CA LEU A 76 12.74 2.23 -6.93
C LEU A 76 12.79 3.38 -7.96
N SER A 77 13.73 3.36 -8.90
CA SER A 77 13.78 4.35 -9.99
C SER A 77 12.52 4.30 -10.85
N LEU A 78 12.01 3.10 -11.16
CA LEU A 78 10.75 2.95 -11.89
C LEU A 78 9.57 3.52 -11.08
N THR A 79 9.44 3.19 -9.79
CA THR A 79 8.37 3.75 -8.93
C THR A 79 8.42 5.28 -8.91
N PHE A 80 9.62 5.86 -8.83
CA PHE A 80 9.83 7.30 -8.84
C PHE A 80 9.43 7.93 -10.17
N ILE A 81 9.88 7.36 -11.28
CA ILE A 81 9.55 7.83 -12.64
C ILE A 81 8.04 7.76 -12.86
N PHE A 82 7.39 6.65 -12.50
CA PHE A 82 5.94 6.50 -12.65
C PHE A 82 5.16 7.46 -11.75
N SER A 83 5.59 7.66 -10.51
CA SER A 83 4.97 8.64 -9.60
C SER A 83 5.09 10.06 -10.16
N PHE A 84 6.26 10.40 -10.71
CA PHE A 84 6.50 11.70 -11.34
C PHE A 84 5.65 11.89 -12.61
N LEU A 85 5.55 10.86 -13.45
CA LEU A 85 4.74 10.88 -14.67
C LEU A 85 3.25 11.01 -14.36
N GLN A 86 2.73 10.30 -13.35
CA GLN A 86 1.33 10.42 -12.94
C GLN A 86 0.99 11.84 -12.47
N ARG A 87 1.91 12.50 -11.76
CA ARG A 87 1.74 13.90 -11.35
C ARG A 87 1.66 14.86 -12.55
N ILE A 88 2.42 14.61 -13.61
CA ILE A 88 2.43 15.47 -14.82
C ILE A 88 1.26 15.12 -15.75
N PHE A 89 0.90 13.85 -15.85
CA PHE A 89 -0.10 13.32 -16.77
C PHE A 89 -1.22 12.60 -16.01
N PRO A 90 -2.28 13.32 -15.57
CA PRO A 90 -3.40 12.72 -14.83
C PRO A 90 -4.13 11.59 -15.58
N LYS A 91 -4.05 11.58 -16.92
CA LYS A 91 -4.58 10.48 -17.74
C LYS A 91 -3.84 9.15 -17.52
N LEU A 92 -2.56 9.20 -17.16
CA LEU A 92 -1.76 8.01 -16.85
C LEU A 92 -2.23 7.39 -15.53
N ASP A 93 -2.49 8.23 -14.53
CA ASP A 93 -3.05 7.80 -13.25
C ASP A 93 -4.40 7.10 -13.46
N ALA A 94 -5.31 7.69 -14.24
CA ALA A 94 -6.60 7.08 -14.56
C ALA A 94 -6.51 5.74 -15.34
N LEU A 95 -5.38 5.45 -15.99
CA LEU A 95 -5.17 4.21 -16.76
C LEU A 95 -4.52 3.10 -15.92
N ILE A 96 -3.73 3.45 -14.91
CA ILE A 96 -2.94 2.51 -14.11
C ILE A 96 -3.55 2.32 -12.72
N SER A 97 -4.11 3.38 -12.14
CA SER A 97 -4.71 3.40 -10.83
C SER A 97 -6.24 3.35 -10.91
N ASN A 98 -6.85 2.63 -9.98
CA ASN A 98 -8.29 2.70 -9.79
C ASN A 98 -8.61 3.96 -8.99
N LYS A 99 -9.67 4.68 -9.35
CA LYS A 99 -10.18 5.74 -8.48
C LYS A 99 -10.78 5.15 -7.21
N PRO A 100 -10.68 5.84 -6.06
CA PRO A 100 -11.40 5.44 -4.87
C PRO A 100 -12.91 5.33 -5.15
N LEU A 101 -13.59 4.41 -4.46
CA LEU A 101 -15.02 4.14 -4.64
C LEU A 101 -15.75 4.23 -3.29
N LEU A 102 -16.82 5.02 -3.24
CA LEU A 102 -17.66 5.14 -2.06
C LEU A 102 -18.43 3.82 -1.83
N LEU A 103 -18.27 3.20 -0.67
CA LEU A 103 -18.98 1.98 -0.29
C LEU A 103 -20.19 2.26 0.60
N MET A 104 -20.15 3.37 1.34
CA MET A 104 -21.19 3.75 2.29
C MET A 104 -21.25 5.28 2.38
N ASP A 105 -22.43 5.85 2.25
CA ASP A 105 -22.70 7.29 2.42
C ASP A 105 -23.51 7.48 3.71
N GLY A 106 -22.90 8.10 4.72
CA GLY A 106 -23.47 8.12 6.06
C GLY A 106 -23.73 6.71 6.60
N SER A 107 -24.98 6.44 6.99
CA SER A 107 -25.44 5.12 7.43
C SER A 107 -25.89 4.18 6.30
N GLU A 108 -25.96 4.66 5.06
CA GLU A 108 -26.49 3.91 3.92
C GLU A 108 -25.38 3.15 3.19
N ILE A 109 -25.56 1.82 3.09
CA ILE A 109 -24.63 0.95 2.35
C ILE A 109 -24.98 0.97 0.87
N LEU A 110 -24.00 1.29 0.02
CA LEU A 110 -24.14 1.33 -1.43
C LEU A 110 -23.89 -0.07 -2.01
N TYR A 111 -24.93 -0.90 -2.06
CA TYR A 111 -24.81 -2.31 -2.46
C TYR A 111 -24.31 -2.53 -3.90
N GLU A 112 -24.67 -1.65 -4.84
CA GLU A 112 -24.16 -1.74 -6.21
C GLU A 112 -22.64 -1.49 -6.27
N ASN A 113 -22.13 -0.58 -5.44
CA ASN A 113 -20.70 -0.27 -5.35
C ASN A 113 -19.94 -1.42 -4.66
N LEU A 114 -20.52 -2.04 -3.62
CA LEU A 114 -19.97 -3.26 -3.03
C LEU A 114 -19.88 -4.39 -4.07
N LYS A 115 -20.92 -4.55 -4.90
CA LYS A 115 -20.97 -5.58 -5.94
C LYS A 115 -19.93 -5.33 -7.04
N SER A 116 -19.79 -4.10 -7.52
CA SER A 116 -18.78 -3.75 -8.54
C SER A 116 -17.36 -3.93 -8.02
N ALA A 117 -17.12 -3.58 -6.74
CA ALA A 117 -15.85 -3.78 -6.06
C ALA A 117 -15.59 -5.22 -5.58
N ARG A 118 -16.55 -6.13 -5.73
CA ARG A 118 -16.50 -7.51 -5.22
C ARG A 118 -16.26 -7.60 -3.71
N ILE A 119 -16.76 -6.62 -2.96
CA ILE A 119 -16.67 -6.57 -1.51
C ILE A 119 -17.97 -7.13 -0.91
N GLN A 120 -17.85 -8.11 -0.03
CA GLN A 120 -18.99 -8.60 0.73
C GLN A 120 -19.34 -7.62 1.86
N LYS A 121 -20.63 -7.50 2.18
CA LYS A 121 -21.09 -6.73 3.35
C LYS A 121 -20.33 -7.12 4.63
N SER A 122 -20.07 -8.40 4.85
CA SER A 122 -19.31 -8.90 6.01
C SER A 122 -17.91 -8.26 6.14
N GLN A 123 -17.24 -8.01 5.01
CA GLN A 123 -15.93 -7.37 4.97
C GLN A 123 -16.03 -5.87 5.27
N LEU A 124 -17.06 -5.18 4.73
CA LEU A 124 -17.36 -3.80 5.10
C LEU A 124 -17.60 -3.66 6.61
N ILE A 125 -18.44 -4.53 7.19
CA ILE A 125 -18.70 -4.52 8.63
C ILE A 125 -17.42 -4.82 9.44
N ALA A 126 -16.54 -5.69 8.95
CA ALA A 126 -15.25 -5.94 9.62
C ALA A 126 -14.38 -4.68 9.67
N LYS A 127 -14.34 -3.89 8.59
CA LYS A 127 -13.61 -2.63 8.52
C LYS A 127 -14.21 -1.54 9.40
N LEU A 128 -15.54 -1.48 9.51
CA LEU A 128 -16.22 -0.63 10.48
C LEU A 128 -15.83 -0.97 11.92
N ARG A 129 -15.73 -2.27 12.26
CA ARG A 129 -15.24 -2.70 13.59
C ARG A 129 -13.77 -2.36 13.81
N GLU A 130 -12.92 -2.54 12.80
CA GLU A 130 -11.50 -2.17 12.85
C GLU A 130 -11.32 -0.67 13.13
N ALA A 131 -12.19 0.16 12.55
CA ALA A 131 -12.27 1.60 12.80
C ALA A 131 -12.99 1.98 14.11
N ASN A 132 -13.38 1.01 14.94
CA ASN A 132 -14.08 1.24 16.21
C ASN A 132 -15.42 1.99 16.06
N VAL A 133 -16.16 1.72 14.98
CA VAL A 133 -17.53 2.19 14.80
C VAL A 133 -18.47 1.34 15.64
N VAL A 134 -19.03 1.95 16.70
CA VAL A 134 -20.00 1.32 17.61
C VAL A 134 -21.44 1.52 17.14
N ASP A 135 -21.70 2.62 16.44
CA ASP A 135 -23.02 2.99 15.93
C ASP A 135 -22.91 3.43 14.46
N MET A 136 -23.72 2.83 13.59
CA MET A 136 -23.76 3.11 12.16
C MET A 136 -24.21 4.53 11.85
N SER A 137 -24.99 5.16 12.74
CA SER A 137 -25.43 6.55 12.58
C SER A 137 -24.27 7.56 12.59
N LYS A 138 -23.13 7.17 13.18
CA LYS A 138 -21.93 8.00 13.32
C LYS A 138 -21.00 7.93 12.12
N VAL A 139 -21.23 7.00 11.20
CA VAL A 139 -20.47 6.88 9.96
C VAL A 139 -20.84 8.05 9.06
N LYS A 140 -19.83 8.66 8.44
CA LYS A 140 -19.98 9.77 7.49
C LYS A 140 -19.70 9.30 6.07
N ALA A 141 -18.66 8.48 5.89
CA ALA A 141 -18.37 7.83 4.62
C ALA A 141 -17.51 6.59 4.85
N VAL A 142 -17.63 5.62 3.95
CA VAL A 142 -16.67 4.52 3.84
C VAL A 142 -16.19 4.44 2.40
N VAL A 143 -14.88 4.48 2.20
CA VAL A 143 -14.26 4.58 0.87
C VAL A 143 -13.34 3.38 0.66
N LEU A 144 -13.47 2.72 -0.48
CA LEU A 144 -12.47 1.78 -0.99
C LEU A 144 -11.38 2.58 -1.70
N GLU A 145 -10.17 2.60 -1.14
CA GLU A 145 -9.04 3.33 -1.67
C GLU A 145 -8.42 2.65 -2.89
N SER A 146 -7.63 3.40 -3.67
CA SER A 146 -6.85 2.88 -4.80
C SER A 146 -5.85 1.77 -4.42
N THR A 147 -5.47 1.69 -3.14
CA THR A 147 -4.64 0.61 -2.59
C THR A 147 -5.40 -0.70 -2.44
N GLY A 148 -6.73 -0.66 -2.40
CA GLY A 148 -7.61 -1.75 -1.97
C GLY A 148 -7.92 -1.75 -0.47
N ASP A 149 -7.37 -0.82 0.31
CA ASP A 149 -7.76 -0.61 1.70
C ASP A 149 -9.12 0.08 1.79
N ILE A 150 -9.76 -0.04 2.96
CA ILE A 150 -11.05 0.62 3.22
C ILE A 150 -10.84 1.66 4.32
N SER A 151 -11.06 2.92 3.96
CA SER A 151 -11.06 4.06 4.87
C SER A 151 -12.45 4.26 5.45
N VAL A 152 -12.54 4.42 6.77
CA VAL A 152 -13.80 4.68 7.48
C VAL A 152 -13.72 6.06 8.12
N LEU A 153 -14.62 6.95 7.69
CA LEU A 153 -14.77 8.28 8.25
C LEU A 153 -16.00 8.27 9.17
N HIS A 154 -15.80 8.49 10.45
CA HIS A 154 -16.88 8.55 11.45
C HIS A 154 -16.59 9.63 12.48
N SER A 155 -17.64 10.16 13.10
CA SER A 155 -17.52 11.18 14.16
C SER A 155 -18.49 10.92 15.29
N SER A 156 -18.06 11.19 16.52
CA SER A 156 -18.94 11.12 17.69
C SER A 156 -19.85 12.35 17.81
N ASP A 157 -19.53 13.43 17.11
CA ASP A 157 -20.35 14.64 17.04
C ASP A 157 -21.32 14.54 15.85
N GLU A 158 -22.62 14.52 16.14
CA GLU A 158 -23.68 14.46 15.14
C GLU A 158 -23.64 15.67 14.18
N ASN A 159 -23.24 16.83 14.68
CA ASN A 159 -23.16 18.08 13.90
C ASN A 159 -21.88 18.18 13.06
N CYS A 160 -20.94 17.25 13.23
CA CYS A 160 -19.73 17.21 12.42
C CYS A 160 -20.11 16.89 10.96
N LYS A 161 -19.94 17.88 10.09
CA LYS A 161 -20.10 17.72 8.64
C LYS A 161 -18.80 17.21 8.05
N LEU A 162 -18.91 16.22 7.16
CA LEU A 162 -17.78 15.75 6.40
C LEU A 162 -17.33 16.88 5.45
N ASN A 163 -16.03 17.18 5.44
CA ASN A 163 -15.49 18.12 4.47
C ASN A 163 -15.53 17.47 3.08
N ASN A 164 -16.19 18.12 2.13
CA ASN A 164 -16.34 17.64 0.76
C ASN A 164 -14.99 17.45 0.04
N GLU A 165 -13.93 18.18 0.45
CA GLU A 165 -12.58 18.00 -0.08
C GLU A 165 -12.05 16.57 0.15
N LEU A 166 -12.52 15.87 1.19
CA LEU A 166 -12.13 14.49 1.47
C LEU A 166 -12.79 13.47 0.53
N LEU A 167 -13.77 13.87 -0.27
CA LEU A 167 -14.49 13.02 -1.22
C LEU A 167 -14.35 13.47 -2.68
N GLU A 168 -13.53 14.48 -2.97
CA GLU A 168 -13.48 15.12 -4.29
C GLU A 168 -13.09 14.17 -5.42
N ASP A 169 -12.19 13.22 -5.16
CA ASP A 169 -11.71 12.22 -6.11
C ASP A 169 -12.41 10.86 -6.00
N VAL A 170 -13.33 10.71 -5.04
CA VAL A 170 -14.06 9.48 -4.76
C VAL A 170 -15.24 9.32 -5.72
N LYS A 171 -15.28 8.19 -6.43
CA LYS A 171 -16.43 7.82 -7.25
C LYS A 171 -17.62 7.43 -6.38
N THR A 172 -18.80 7.98 -6.67
CA THR A 172 -20.06 7.62 -5.99
C THR A 172 -20.82 6.50 -6.70
N THR A 173 -20.51 6.24 -7.98
CA THR A 173 -21.10 5.17 -8.78
C THR A 173 -19.99 4.34 -9.46
N PRO A 174 -20.26 3.07 -9.80
CA PRO A 174 -19.29 2.19 -10.47
C PRO A 174 -18.77 2.76 -11.80
#